data_AF-D1CFI3-F1
#
_entry.id   AF-D1CFI3-F1
#
_cell.length_a   1.000
_cell.length_b   1.000
_cell.length_c   1.000
_cell.angle_alpha   90.00
_cell.angle_beta   90.00
_cell.angle_gamma   90.00
#
_symmetry.space_group_name_H-M   'P 1'
#
loop_
_entity.id
_entity.type
_entity.pdbx_description
1 polymer ?
#
loop_
_entity_poly.entity_id
_entity_poly.type
_entity_poly.pdbx_seq_one_letter_code
_entity_poly.pdbx_strand_id
1 'polypeptide(L)'
;MSLRSTRDKSLTEQPLRLHMNENPYGCSLLVYESLAMSEQLTRVQGSDPNHLVAAIGRYAQRSPDEIYVADTLNELLFRIFFILGQHNKDLFIANPVSEPIRRIADLLGLELITFRTRVSSGQFAFDSEKLLDLGAKVVYIQSPHDITGAVAAYKNVVEILNAGVLVIVDEIYSEFTERPIGLLGKEFPNLISIRSFAPWAGLWGIPVSYALMSTDLRERLNAIWPIRHLTAASRIAAGASLDDVQNLMARVRRIRVERGRLYRQLRKLNFVEPLLSQGPFVTCKVTRGTAAKVCDLLKREGILIYDCANSGLPGYIRVSVGTPENTDQLIATMCRISVEI
;
A
#
# COMPACT_ATOMS: atom_id res chain seq x y z
N MET A 1 0.26 30.47 47.32
CA MET A 1 0.88 30.46 45.98
C MET A 1 0.68 29.07 45.38
N SER A 2 -0.48 28.78 44.80
CA SER A 2 -0.84 29.01 43.38
C SER A 2 0.20 28.47 42.41
N LEU A 3 -0.12 27.32 41.79
CA LEU A 3 -0.02 27.10 40.36
C LEU A 3 -1.15 26.12 39.98
N ARG A 4 -2.37 26.67 39.84
CA ARG A 4 -3.41 26.07 38.99
C ARG A 4 -2.89 26.19 37.55
N SER A 5 -2.19 25.16 37.09
CA SER A 5 -1.86 24.98 35.69
C SER A 5 -3.10 24.42 34.99
N THR A 6 -3.68 25.27 34.15
CA THR A 6 -4.62 24.99 33.07
C THR A 6 -4.85 23.51 32.76
N ARG A 7 -5.98 22.97 33.24
CA ARG A 7 -6.63 21.81 32.63
C ARG A 7 -7.01 22.23 31.21
N ASP A 8 -6.14 21.92 30.27
CA ASP A 8 -6.43 21.99 28.85
C ASP A 8 -7.58 21.01 28.55
N LYS A 9 -8.53 21.46 27.73
CA LYS A 9 -9.74 20.70 27.44
C LYS A 9 -9.40 19.41 26.68
N SER A 10 -9.93 18.30 27.20
CA SER A 10 -10.20 16.99 26.54
C SER A 10 -9.04 16.17 25.97
N LEU A 11 -8.43 15.34 26.82
CA LEU A 11 -7.73 14.10 26.44
C LEU A 11 -8.63 12.84 26.60
N THR A 12 -9.96 13.01 26.58
CA THR A 12 -10.93 11.92 26.81
C THR A 12 -11.38 11.20 25.54
N GLU A 13 -11.05 11.70 24.34
CA GLU A 13 -11.37 11.05 23.07
C GLU A 13 -10.09 10.64 22.34
N GLN A 14 -10.07 9.43 21.79
CA GLN A 14 -8.95 8.97 20.97
C GLN A 14 -8.82 9.88 19.73
N PRO A 15 -7.60 10.23 19.30
CA PRO A 15 -7.41 11.09 18.14
C PRO A 15 -7.96 10.42 16.88
N LEU A 16 -8.52 11.22 15.97
CA LEU A 16 -8.93 10.78 14.65
C LEU A 16 -7.69 10.47 13.80
N ARG A 17 -7.46 9.19 13.49
CA ARG A 17 -6.27 8.70 12.78
C ARG A 17 -6.50 8.66 11.27
N LEU A 18 -5.96 9.64 10.54
CA LEU A 18 -6.02 9.71 9.07
C LEU A 18 -4.62 9.76 8.42
N HIS A 19 -3.58 9.21 9.07
CA HIS A 19 -2.18 9.29 8.62
C HIS A 19 -1.61 7.97 8.06
N MET A 20 -2.21 6.82 8.42
CA MET A 20 -1.63 5.48 8.18
C MET A 20 -2.31 4.67 7.07
N ASN A 21 -3.26 5.24 6.33
CA ASN A 21 -4.01 4.54 5.28
C ASN A 21 -4.78 3.30 5.81
N GLU A 22 -5.13 3.31 7.10
CA GLU A 22 -5.88 2.24 7.75
C GLU A 22 -7.28 2.12 7.14
N ASN A 23 -7.81 0.90 7.09
CA ASN A 23 -9.19 0.69 6.68
C ASN A 23 -10.12 1.21 7.79
N PRO A 24 -10.97 2.22 7.53
CA PRO A 24 -11.79 2.84 8.57
C PRO A 24 -12.86 1.91 9.13
N TYR A 25 -13.11 0.76 8.50
CA TYR A 25 -14.10 -0.22 8.93
C TYR A 25 -13.48 -1.46 9.61
N GLY A 26 -12.15 -1.50 9.75
CA GLY A 26 -11.43 -2.66 10.29
C GLY A 26 -11.57 -3.93 9.44
N CYS A 27 -11.16 -5.06 10.02
CA CYS A 27 -11.24 -6.36 9.38
C CYS A 27 -12.64 -6.99 9.47
N SER A 28 -12.82 -8.16 8.85
CA SER A 28 -14.07 -8.92 8.93
C SER A 28 -14.32 -9.42 10.36
N LEU A 29 -15.60 -9.55 10.75
CA LEU A 29 -15.97 -10.22 12.00
C LEU A 29 -15.52 -11.69 12.01
N LEU A 30 -15.51 -12.34 10.85
CA LEU A 30 -15.01 -13.72 10.72
C LEU A 30 -13.54 -13.83 11.11
N VAL A 31 -12.75 -12.77 10.96
CA VAL A 31 -11.34 -12.76 11.39
C VAL A 31 -11.26 -12.83 12.92
N TYR A 32 -12.05 -12.02 13.62
CA TYR A 32 -12.08 -12.04 15.09
C TYR A 32 -12.56 -13.39 15.61
N GLU A 33 -13.66 -13.92 15.07
CA GLU A 33 -14.21 -15.23 15.45
C GLU A 33 -13.21 -16.36 15.19
N SER A 34 -12.62 -16.40 13.99
CA SER A 34 -11.68 -17.45 13.60
C SER A 34 -10.42 -17.43 14.46
N LEU A 35 -9.91 -16.25 14.82
CA LEU A 35 -8.76 -16.15 15.71
C LEU A 35 -9.11 -16.57 17.14
N ALA A 36 -10.26 -16.14 17.66
CA ALA A 36 -10.69 -16.48 19.02
C ALA A 36 -10.94 -17.98 19.20
N MET A 37 -11.41 -18.67 18.16
CA MET A 37 -11.79 -20.08 18.22
C MET A 37 -10.68 -21.05 17.77
N SER A 38 -9.56 -20.57 17.24
CA SER A 38 -8.58 -21.45 16.61
C SER A 38 -7.53 -21.99 17.57
N GLU A 39 -7.57 -23.30 17.77
CA GLU A 39 -6.51 -24.05 18.45
C GLU A 39 -5.17 -24.06 17.69
N GLN A 40 -5.14 -23.64 16.42
CA GLN A 40 -3.89 -23.58 15.66
C GLN A 40 -2.91 -22.52 16.20
N LEU A 41 -3.39 -21.55 16.98
CA LEU A 41 -2.55 -20.51 17.58
C LEU A 41 -1.55 -21.06 18.61
N THR A 42 -1.82 -22.23 19.21
CA THR A 42 -0.96 -22.86 20.21
C THR A 42 -0.19 -24.06 19.66
N ARG A 43 -0.31 -24.35 18.36
CA ARG A 43 0.28 -25.55 17.72
C ARG A 43 1.39 -25.17 16.74
N VAL A 44 2.51 -25.89 16.81
CA VAL A 44 3.66 -25.74 15.90
C VAL A 44 3.31 -26.19 14.47
N GLN A 45 2.40 -27.16 14.34
CA GLN A 45 1.88 -27.61 13.05
C GLN A 45 0.43 -27.12 12.92
N GLY A 46 0.24 -26.03 12.17
CA GLY A 46 -1.09 -25.60 11.74
C GLY A 46 -1.54 -26.30 10.47
N SER A 47 -2.72 -25.90 9.99
CA SER A 47 -3.36 -26.35 8.74
C SER A 47 -2.41 -26.38 7.53
N ASP A 48 -2.77 -27.21 6.53
CA ASP A 48 -2.07 -27.28 5.25
C ASP A 48 -1.93 -25.87 4.65
N PRO A 49 -0.70 -25.32 4.54
CA PRO A 49 -0.48 -23.98 4.01
C PRO A 49 -0.98 -23.83 2.56
N ASN A 50 -1.18 -24.95 1.85
CA ASN A 50 -1.75 -24.95 0.52
C ASN A 50 -3.22 -24.52 0.49
N HIS A 51 -3.96 -24.60 1.62
CA HIS A 51 -5.33 -24.12 1.66
C HIS A 51 -5.39 -22.61 1.41
N LEU A 52 -4.56 -21.83 2.09
CA LEU A 52 -4.49 -20.38 1.90
C LEU A 52 -4.10 -20.04 0.46
N VAL A 53 -3.11 -20.74 -0.09
CA VAL A 53 -2.69 -20.54 -1.49
C VAL A 53 -3.84 -20.83 -2.46
N ALA A 54 -4.57 -21.93 -2.25
CA ALA A 54 -5.72 -22.27 -3.08
C ALA A 54 -6.84 -21.22 -2.97
N ALA A 55 -7.09 -20.68 -1.77
CA ALA A 55 -8.06 -19.61 -1.56
C ALA A 55 -7.63 -18.31 -2.25
N ILE A 56 -6.35 -17.94 -2.16
CA ILE A 56 -5.77 -16.80 -2.92
C ILE A 56 -5.89 -17.07 -4.42
N GLY A 57 -5.65 -18.30 -4.89
CA GLY A 57 -5.77 -18.70 -6.30
C GLY A 57 -7.18 -18.47 -6.84
N ARG A 58 -8.22 -18.81 -6.06
CA ARG A 58 -9.61 -18.52 -6.42
C ARG A 58 -9.88 -17.02 -6.48
N TYR A 59 -9.40 -16.24 -5.50
CA TYR A 59 -9.59 -14.79 -5.44
C TYR A 59 -8.87 -14.05 -6.59
N ALA A 60 -7.59 -14.35 -6.79
CA ALA A 60 -6.74 -13.73 -7.80
C ALA A 60 -6.92 -14.30 -9.21
N GLN A 61 -7.69 -15.39 -9.35
CA GLN A 61 -7.89 -16.15 -10.58
C GLN A 61 -6.56 -16.62 -11.20
N ARG A 62 -5.74 -17.25 -10.36
CA ARG A 62 -4.38 -17.75 -10.66
C ARG A 62 -4.20 -19.18 -10.20
N SER A 63 -3.26 -19.88 -10.82
CA SER A 63 -2.84 -21.19 -10.35
C SER A 63 -2.17 -21.06 -8.98
N PRO A 64 -2.40 -21.99 -8.03
CA PRO A 64 -1.65 -22.05 -6.79
C PRO A 64 -0.12 -22.05 -6.97
N ASP A 65 0.36 -22.61 -8.08
CA ASP A 65 1.80 -22.68 -8.39
C ASP A 65 2.40 -21.33 -8.81
N GLU A 66 1.56 -20.34 -9.09
CA GLU A 66 1.96 -18.96 -9.40
C GLU A 66 1.96 -18.06 -8.14
N ILE A 67 1.66 -18.62 -6.96
CA ILE A 67 1.41 -17.84 -5.74
C ILE A 67 2.48 -18.15 -4.70
N TYR A 68 3.11 -17.08 -4.21
CA TYR A 68 4.00 -17.12 -3.05
C TYR A 68 3.49 -16.20 -1.95
N VAL A 69 3.45 -16.67 -0.71
CA VAL A 69 2.89 -15.92 0.43
C VAL A 69 3.98 -15.68 1.47
N ALA A 70 3.92 -14.54 2.14
CA ALA A 70 4.81 -14.13 3.24
C ALA A 70 3.99 -13.42 4.32
N ASP A 71 4.53 -13.37 5.56
CA ASP A 71 3.86 -12.65 6.64
C ASP A 71 3.91 -11.14 6.37
N THR A 72 5.03 -10.61 5.88
CA THR A 72 5.12 -9.17 5.62
C THR A 72 5.49 -8.82 4.18
N LEU A 73 5.08 -7.63 3.75
CA LEU A 73 5.51 -7.06 2.47
C LEU A 73 7.03 -6.95 2.39
N ASN A 74 7.68 -6.51 3.47
CA ASN A 74 9.12 -6.33 3.52
C ASN A 74 9.88 -7.66 3.44
N GLU A 75 9.39 -8.70 4.12
CA GLU A 75 9.91 -10.07 4.00
C GLU A 75 9.78 -10.59 2.57
N LEU A 76 8.61 -10.40 1.95
CA LEU A 76 8.36 -10.82 0.57
C LEU A 76 9.32 -10.13 -0.40
N LEU A 77 9.44 -8.80 -0.31
CA LEU A 77 10.35 -8.01 -1.12
C LEU A 77 11.80 -8.44 -0.92
N PHE A 78 12.22 -8.64 0.33
CA PHE A 78 13.57 -9.12 0.64
C PHE A 78 13.87 -10.45 -0.06
N ARG A 79 12.95 -11.42 0.03
CA ARG A 79 13.17 -12.75 -0.59
C ARG A 79 13.20 -12.68 -2.11
N ILE A 80 12.31 -11.91 -2.72
CA ILE A 80 12.30 -11.69 -4.18
C ILE A 80 13.63 -11.05 -4.59
N PHE A 81 14.03 -9.97 -3.94
CA PHE A 81 15.25 -9.24 -4.27
C PHE A 81 16.50 -10.09 -4.04
N PHE A 82 16.51 -10.91 -2.99
CA PHE A 82 17.60 -11.83 -2.71
C PHE A 82 17.81 -12.84 -3.84
N ILE A 83 16.74 -13.46 -4.36
CA ILE A 83 16.87 -14.44 -5.45
C ILE A 83 17.23 -13.78 -6.78
N LEU A 84 16.72 -12.57 -7.04
CA LEU A 84 17.03 -11.83 -8.26
C LEU A 84 18.45 -11.27 -8.26
N GLY A 85 18.92 -10.78 -7.11
CA GLY A 85 20.23 -10.16 -6.93
C GLY A 85 21.42 -11.13 -7.04
N GLN A 86 21.20 -12.44 -7.00
CA GLN A 86 22.29 -13.43 -7.03
C GLN A 86 22.97 -13.58 -8.38
N HIS A 87 22.30 -13.22 -9.49
CA HIS A 87 22.83 -13.51 -10.83
C HIS A 87 23.36 -12.30 -11.58
N ASN A 88 23.14 -11.07 -11.11
CA ASN A 88 23.53 -9.88 -11.87
C ASN A 88 23.72 -8.63 -10.99
N LYS A 89 24.51 -7.68 -11.50
CA LYS A 89 24.52 -6.27 -11.11
C LYS A 89 23.28 -5.56 -11.67
N ASP A 90 22.11 -6.14 -11.42
CA ASP A 90 20.89 -5.72 -12.10
C ASP A 90 20.43 -4.38 -11.56
N LEU A 91 20.28 -3.45 -12.49
CA LEU A 91 19.77 -2.13 -12.26
C LEU A 91 18.29 -2.22 -11.81
N PHE A 92 18.03 -1.89 -10.54
CA PHE A 92 16.68 -1.74 -10.00
C PHE A 92 16.22 -0.30 -10.20
N ILE A 93 15.10 -0.14 -10.90
CA ILE A 93 14.51 1.18 -11.08
C ILE A 93 13.25 1.26 -10.25
N ALA A 94 13.17 2.22 -9.33
CA ALA A 94 11.98 2.43 -8.52
C ALA A 94 11.67 3.93 -8.37
N ASN A 95 10.39 4.30 -8.40
CA ASN A 95 9.99 5.70 -8.44
C ASN A 95 8.59 6.00 -7.85
N PRO A 96 8.54 6.78 -6.76
CA PRO A 96 9.60 6.92 -5.77
C PRO A 96 9.75 5.61 -4.99
N VAL A 97 10.87 5.49 -4.30
CA VAL A 97 11.23 4.29 -3.57
C VAL A 97 10.85 4.52 -2.12
N SER A 98 9.96 3.69 -1.59
CA SER A 98 9.70 3.69 -0.16
C SER A 98 10.99 3.33 0.58
N GLU A 99 11.15 3.92 1.76
CA GLU A 99 12.35 3.74 2.58
C GLU A 99 12.73 2.26 2.82
N PRO A 100 11.77 1.34 3.05
CA PRO A 100 12.06 -0.09 3.18
C PRO A 100 12.73 -0.71 1.94
N ILE A 101 12.30 -0.35 0.73
CA ILE A 101 12.87 -0.90 -0.50
C ILE A 101 14.31 -0.46 -0.66
N ARG A 102 14.61 0.82 -0.36
CA ARG A 102 15.98 1.33 -0.37
C ARG A 102 16.85 0.56 0.61
N ARG A 103 16.39 0.35 1.85
CA ARG A 103 17.15 -0.43 2.84
C ARG A 103 17.41 -1.87 2.40
N ILE A 104 16.41 -2.54 1.82
CA ILE A 104 16.54 -3.91 1.32
C ILE A 104 17.54 -3.95 0.16
N ALA A 105 17.45 -3.01 -0.78
CA ALA A 105 18.39 -2.90 -1.89
C ALA A 105 19.83 -2.66 -1.42
N ASP A 106 20.02 -1.70 -0.51
CA ASP A 106 21.33 -1.37 0.07
C ASP A 106 21.93 -2.59 0.81
N LEU A 107 21.12 -3.30 1.60
CA LEU A 107 21.53 -4.51 2.33
C LEU A 107 22.01 -5.62 1.38
N LEU A 108 21.37 -5.74 0.21
CA LEU A 108 21.68 -6.77 -0.79
C LEU A 108 22.74 -6.30 -1.81
N GLY A 109 23.25 -5.06 -1.70
CA GLY A 109 24.22 -4.49 -2.64
C GLY A 109 23.64 -4.23 -4.04
N LEU A 110 22.33 -4.00 -4.15
CA LEU A 110 21.64 -3.75 -5.41
C LEU A 110 21.80 -2.29 -5.84
N GLU A 111 22.09 -2.06 -7.12
CA GLU A 111 22.16 -0.71 -7.68
C GLU A 111 20.75 -0.19 -7.97
N LEU A 112 20.35 0.86 -7.23
CA LEU A 112 19.01 1.44 -7.32
C LEU A 112 19.05 2.81 -8.02
N ILE A 113 18.50 2.92 -9.22
CA ILE A 113 18.29 4.21 -9.89
C ILE A 113 16.86 4.70 -9.61
N THR A 114 16.77 5.89 -9.06
CA THR A 114 15.49 6.55 -8.81
C THR A 114 15.23 7.62 -9.88
N PHE A 115 14.09 7.56 -10.54
CA PHE A 115 13.59 8.68 -11.33
C PHE A 115 12.69 9.54 -10.47
N ARG A 116 12.49 10.81 -10.84
CA ARG A 116 11.47 11.64 -10.23
C ARG A 116 10.30 11.70 -11.21
N THR A 117 9.21 11.01 -10.92
CA THR A 117 8.04 11.09 -11.80
C THR A 117 7.34 12.42 -11.61
N ARG A 118 6.94 13.01 -12.73
CA ARG A 118 5.94 14.08 -12.70
C ARG A 118 4.57 13.41 -12.59
N VAL A 119 3.83 13.77 -11.54
CA VAL A 119 2.43 13.39 -11.44
C VAL A 119 1.64 14.37 -12.30
N SER A 120 1.01 13.87 -13.36
CA SER A 120 0.10 14.64 -14.19
C SER A 120 -1.21 13.86 -14.34
N SER A 121 -2.34 14.49 -14.05
CA SER A 121 -3.66 13.89 -14.27
C SER A 121 -3.88 12.55 -13.56
N GLY A 122 -3.30 12.36 -12.37
CA GLY A 122 -3.46 11.13 -11.56
C GLY A 122 -2.68 9.91 -12.06
N GLN A 123 -1.82 10.11 -13.06
CA GLN A 123 -0.87 9.12 -13.51
C GLN A 123 0.53 9.65 -13.33
N PHE A 124 1.46 8.75 -13.13
CA PHE A 124 2.86 9.06 -13.29
C PHE A 124 3.35 8.40 -14.58
N ALA A 125 3.83 9.23 -15.52
CA ALA A 125 4.51 8.75 -16.70
C ALA A 125 5.99 8.59 -16.35
N PHE A 126 6.49 7.36 -16.44
CA PHE A 126 7.93 7.10 -16.52
C PHE A 126 8.30 6.86 -17.98
N ASP A 127 9.51 7.24 -18.35
CA ASP A 127 10.01 7.12 -19.71
C ASP A 127 10.54 5.69 -19.94
N SER A 128 9.68 4.82 -20.47
CA SER A 128 10.01 3.41 -20.73
C SER A 128 11.25 3.27 -21.62
N GLU A 129 11.38 4.06 -22.68
CA GLU A 129 12.55 4.06 -23.57
C GLU A 129 13.83 4.35 -22.81
N LYS A 130 13.83 5.41 -21.98
CA LYS A 130 14.99 5.73 -21.14
C LYS A 130 15.36 4.62 -20.16
N LEU A 131 14.37 3.90 -19.60
CA LEU A 131 14.63 2.76 -18.71
C LEU A 131 15.30 1.61 -19.47
N LEU A 132 14.85 1.36 -20.69
CA LEU A 132 15.41 0.33 -21.57
C LEU A 132 16.81 0.69 -22.04
N ASP A 133 17.08 1.95 -22.39
CA ASP A 133 18.40 2.45 -22.80
C ASP A 133 19.45 2.32 -21.70
N LEU A 134 19.03 2.42 -20.43
CA LEU A 134 19.91 2.19 -19.29
C LEU A 134 20.22 0.70 -19.03
N GLY A 135 19.62 -0.20 -19.80
CA GLY A 135 19.84 -1.64 -19.68
C GLY A 135 19.16 -2.25 -18.45
N ALA A 136 18.04 -1.68 -17.99
CA ALA A 136 17.30 -2.18 -16.84
C ALA A 136 16.94 -3.66 -17.00
N LYS A 137 17.24 -4.47 -15.98
CA LYS A 137 16.87 -5.90 -15.96
C LYS A 137 15.70 -6.17 -15.03
N VAL A 138 15.57 -5.37 -13.98
CA VAL A 138 14.41 -5.38 -13.07
C VAL A 138 13.87 -3.97 -12.89
N VAL A 139 12.57 -3.78 -13.13
CA VAL A 139 11.89 -2.51 -12.90
C VAL A 139 10.86 -2.71 -11.80
N TYR A 140 11.00 -1.99 -10.69
CA TYR A 140 10.04 -1.99 -9.60
C TYR A 140 9.11 -0.77 -9.71
N ILE A 141 7.80 -1.01 -9.65
CA ILE A 141 6.77 0.01 -9.81
C ILE A 141 5.77 -0.14 -8.70
N GLN A 142 5.54 0.90 -7.89
CA GLN A 142 4.41 0.92 -6.97
C GLN A 142 3.21 1.59 -7.65
N SER A 143 2.12 0.85 -7.84
CA SER A 143 0.95 1.33 -8.57
C SER A 143 -0.33 0.74 -7.99
N PRO A 144 -1.18 1.53 -7.30
CA PRO A 144 -1.02 2.95 -6.98
C PRO A 144 0.19 3.25 -6.11
N HIS A 145 0.86 4.36 -6.40
CA HIS A 145 1.97 4.85 -5.61
C HIS A 145 1.49 5.31 -4.22
N ASP A 146 2.16 4.88 -3.14
CA ASP A 146 1.71 5.05 -1.76
C ASP A 146 1.73 6.48 -1.21
N ILE A 147 2.46 7.40 -1.83
CA ILE A 147 2.43 8.81 -1.44
C ILE A 147 1.47 9.61 -2.32
N THR A 148 1.51 9.48 -3.64
CA THR A 148 0.71 10.35 -4.52
C THR A 148 -0.64 9.78 -4.89
N GLY A 149 -0.82 8.45 -4.75
CA GLY A 149 -2.00 7.73 -5.20
C GLY A 149 -2.07 7.56 -6.72
N ALA A 150 -1.08 8.07 -7.46
CA ALA A 150 -1.05 7.98 -8.91
C ALA A 150 -0.76 6.54 -9.35
N VAL A 151 -1.28 6.16 -10.52
CA VAL A 151 -1.04 4.84 -11.11
C VAL A 151 -0.03 4.91 -12.24
N ALA A 152 0.69 3.82 -12.45
CA ALA A 152 1.58 3.68 -13.59
C ALA A 152 0.78 3.62 -14.89
N ALA A 153 1.31 4.25 -15.94
CA ALA A 153 0.75 4.15 -17.28
C ALA A 153 0.87 2.71 -17.80
N TYR A 154 -0.27 2.07 -18.05
CA TYR A 154 -0.35 0.68 -18.51
C TYR A 154 0.48 0.43 -19.77
N LYS A 155 0.45 1.36 -20.74
CA LYS A 155 1.23 1.29 -21.98
C LYS A 155 2.74 1.14 -21.69
N ASN A 156 3.28 1.96 -20.80
CA ASN A 156 4.71 1.99 -20.51
C ASN A 156 5.15 0.71 -19.78
N VAL A 157 4.28 0.14 -18.94
CA VAL A 157 4.55 -1.17 -18.31
C VAL A 157 4.60 -2.27 -19.36
N VAL A 158 3.63 -2.30 -20.29
CA VAL A 158 3.59 -3.29 -21.38
C VAL A 158 4.80 -3.17 -22.29
N GLU A 159 5.28 -1.97 -22.60
CA GLU A 159 6.51 -1.76 -23.38
C GLU A 159 7.74 -2.39 -22.71
N ILE A 160 7.91 -2.18 -21.41
CA ILE A 160 9.01 -2.79 -20.63
C ILE A 160 8.89 -4.31 -20.60
N LEU A 161 7.68 -4.83 -20.40
CA LEU A 161 7.41 -6.26 -20.39
C LEU A 161 7.72 -6.90 -21.75
N ASN A 162 7.32 -6.27 -22.86
CA ASN A 162 7.61 -6.73 -24.22
C ASN A 162 9.10 -6.73 -24.56
N ALA A 163 9.88 -5.84 -23.94
CA ALA A 163 11.33 -5.83 -24.07
C ALA A 163 12.04 -6.96 -23.28
N GLY A 164 11.28 -7.82 -22.59
CA GLY A 164 11.81 -8.95 -21.82
C GLY A 164 12.38 -8.58 -20.45
N VAL A 165 12.16 -7.36 -19.98
CA VAL A 165 12.60 -6.90 -18.66
C VAL A 165 11.67 -7.46 -17.59
N LEU A 166 12.22 -7.90 -16.46
CA LEU A 166 11.41 -8.33 -15.32
C LEU A 166 10.76 -7.09 -14.67
N VAL A 167 9.44 -7.10 -14.51
CA VAL A 167 8.73 -6.03 -13.82
C VAL A 167 8.18 -6.55 -12.51
N ILE A 168 8.48 -5.86 -11.42
CA ILE A 168 7.83 -6.05 -10.12
C ILE A 168 6.86 -4.91 -9.92
N VAL A 169 5.57 -5.20 -9.81
CA VAL A 169 4.56 -4.19 -9.50
C VAL A 169 4.04 -4.42 -8.10
N ASP A 170 4.31 -3.47 -7.22
CA ASP A 170 3.68 -3.39 -5.91
C ASP A 170 2.29 -2.77 -6.05
N GLU A 171 1.28 -3.61 -5.84
CA GLU A 171 -0.12 -3.28 -5.97
C GLU A 171 -0.87 -3.57 -4.67
N ILE A 172 -0.30 -3.23 -3.51
CA ILE A 172 -1.01 -3.38 -2.24
C ILE A 172 -2.36 -2.64 -2.19
N TYR A 173 -2.56 -1.64 -3.06
CA TYR A 173 -3.83 -0.92 -3.21
C TYR A 173 -4.65 -1.33 -4.44
N SER A 174 -4.36 -2.50 -5.02
CA SER A 174 -4.99 -2.96 -6.26
C SER A 174 -6.52 -2.95 -6.24
N GLU A 175 -7.12 -3.30 -5.10
CA GLU A 175 -8.56 -3.40 -4.87
C GLU A 175 -9.25 -2.03 -4.98
N PHE A 176 -8.49 -0.94 -4.79
CA PHE A 176 -8.98 0.43 -4.90
C PHE A 176 -8.89 1.00 -6.33
N THR A 177 -8.30 0.23 -7.26
CA THR A 177 -8.13 0.58 -8.67
C THR A 177 -9.15 -0.13 -9.56
N GLU A 178 -9.33 0.39 -10.78
CA GLU A 178 -10.21 -0.24 -11.78
C GLU A 178 -9.46 -1.25 -12.67
N ARG A 179 -8.17 -1.02 -12.90
CA ARG A 179 -7.36 -1.83 -13.80
C ARG A 179 -6.00 -2.15 -13.17
N PRO A 180 -5.93 -3.14 -12.26
CA PRO A 180 -4.67 -3.62 -11.73
C PRO A 180 -3.78 -4.16 -12.86
N ILE A 181 -2.50 -3.81 -12.80
CA ILE A 181 -1.45 -4.24 -13.74
C ILE A 181 -1.18 -5.74 -13.60
N GLY A 182 -1.24 -6.30 -12.39
CA GLY A 182 -0.95 -7.72 -12.13
C GLY A 182 -1.84 -8.72 -12.89
N LEU A 183 -2.96 -8.25 -13.45
CA LEU A 183 -3.78 -9.07 -14.36
C LEU A 183 -3.01 -9.45 -15.64
N LEU A 184 -2.04 -8.65 -16.06
CA LEU A 184 -1.16 -8.91 -17.19
C LEU A 184 -0.29 -10.15 -17.03
N GLY A 185 -0.05 -10.63 -15.80
CA GLY A 185 0.89 -11.73 -15.60
C GLY A 185 0.42 -13.07 -16.21
N LYS A 186 -0.81 -13.14 -16.76
CA LYS A 186 -1.27 -14.31 -17.53
C LYS A 186 -0.62 -14.36 -18.90
N GLU A 187 -0.30 -13.18 -19.44
CA GLU A 187 0.34 -12.96 -20.74
C GLU A 187 1.86 -12.75 -20.59
N PHE A 188 2.29 -12.21 -19.46
CA PHE A 188 3.68 -11.81 -19.21
C PHE A 188 4.29 -12.56 -18.02
N PRO A 189 5.04 -13.66 -18.25
CA PRO A 189 5.68 -14.43 -17.17
C PRO A 189 6.82 -13.66 -16.47
N ASN A 190 7.31 -12.59 -17.09
CA ASN A 190 8.26 -11.62 -16.54
C ASN A 190 7.58 -10.50 -15.71
N LEU A 191 6.34 -10.71 -15.25
CA LEU A 191 5.66 -9.82 -14.32
C LEU A 191 5.47 -10.49 -12.96
N ILE A 192 5.92 -9.82 -11.90
CA ILE A 192 5.60 -10.14 -10.51
C ILE A 192 4.62 -9.08 -10.00
N SER A 193 3.45 -9.48 -9.49
CA SER A 193 2.50 -8.58 -8.83
C SER A 193 2.49 -8.86 -7.33
N ILE A 194 2.80 -7.86 -6.52
CA ILE A 194 2.79 -7.94 -5.06
C ILE A 194 1.48 -7.36 -4.54
N ARG A 195 0.86 -8.08 -3.61
CA ARG A 195 -0.45 -7.77 -3.02
C ARG A 195 -0.39 -7.91 -1.50
N SER A 196 -1.28 -7.24 -0.80
CA SER A 196 -1.39 -7.30 0.65
C SER A 196 -2.84 -7.32 1.10
N PHE A 197 -3.12 -8.02 2.20
CA PHE A 197 -4.42 -7.99 2.85
C PHE A 197 -4.63 -6.75 3.72
N ALA A 198 -3.57 -5.99 4.04
CA ALA A 198 -3.68 -4.90 5.01
C ALA A 198 -4.69 -3.81 4.58
N PRO A 199 -4.63 -3.25 3.34
CA PRO A 199 -5.47 -2.10 3.00
C PRO A 199 -6.94 -2.46 2.81
N TRP A 200 -7.24 -3.52 2.05
CA TRP A 200 -8.61 -3.87 1.68
C TRP A 200 -9.32 -4.74 2.72
N ALA A 201 -8.59 -5.67 3.36
CA ALA A 201 -9.14 -6.55 4.39
C ALA A 201 -8.94 -6.01 5.82
N GLY A 202 -8.28 -4.87 5.99
CA GLY A 202 -8.11 -4.21 7.28
C GLY A 202 -7.14 -4.92 8.23
N LEU A 203 -6.22 -5.75 7.70
CA LEU A 203 -5.30 -6.56 8.48
C LEU A 203 -3.95 -5.87 8.79
N TRP A 204 -3.95 -4.56 9.09
CA TRP A 204 -2.69 -3.84 9.36
C TRP A 204 -1.91 -4.36 10.57
N GLY A 205 -2.60 -4.95 11.56
CA GLY A 205 -1.97 -5.56 12.74
C GLY A 205 -1.63 -7.05 12.60
N ILE A 206 -2.06 -7.69 11.51
CA ILE A 206 -1.77 -9.11 11.21
C ILE A 206 -1.35 -9.14 9.73
N PRO A 207 -0.11 -8.74 9.43
CA PRO A 207 0.29 -8.57 8.04
C PRO A 207 0.26 -9.94 7.35
N VAL A 208 -0.24 -9.93 6.12
CA VAL A 208 -0.14 -11.04 5.16
C VAL A 208 0.01 -10.42 3.78
N SER A 209 1.06 -10.82 3.07
CA SER A 209 1.32 -10.37 1.71
C SER A 209 1.59 -11.55 0.81
N TYR A 210 1.27 -11.41 -0.47
CA TYR A 210 1.51 -12.46 -1.45
C TYR A 210 1.97 -11.86 -2.77
N ALA A 211 2.63 -12.67 -3.57
CA ALA A 211 3.04 -12.33 -4.92
C ALA A 211 2.44 -13.33 -5.91
N LEU A 212 1.97 -12.79 -7.03
CA LEU A 212 1.63 -13.53 -8.24
C LEU A 212 2.85 -13.46 -9.16
N MET A 213 3.41 -14.61 -9.53
CA MET A 213 4.64 -14.70 -10.32
C MET A 213 4.69 -16.00 -11.13
N SER A 214 5.70 -16.14 -11.99
CA SER A 214 5.92 -17.40 -12.72
C SER A 214 6.20 -18.56 -11.77
N THR A 215 5.81 -19.77 -12.18
CA THR A 215 6.05 -21.00 -11.41
C THR A 215 7.54 -21.21 -11.11
N ASP A 216 8.43 -20.93 -12.06
CA ASP A 216 9.88 -21.02 -11.87
C ASP A 216 10.37 -20.15 -10.69
N LEU A 217 10.00 -18.86 -10.68
CA LEU A 217 10.40 -17.95 -9.60
C LEU A 217 9.80 -18.36 -8.25
N ARG A 218 8.54 -18.82 -8.27
CA ARG A 218 7.86 -19.32 -7.07
C ARG A 218 8.57 -20.56 -6.52
N GLU A 219 9.00 -21.49 -7.36
CA GLU A 219 9.72 -22.70 -6.94
C GLU A 219 11.10 -22.37 -6.36
N ARG A 220 11.84 -21.45 -6.98
CA ARG A 220 13.12 -20.96 -6.44
C ARG A 220 12.96 -20.36 -5.05
N LEU A 221 11.92 -19.55 -4.82
CA LEU A 221 11.59 -19.03 -3.49
C LEU A 221 11.22 -20.14 -2.51
N ASN A 222 10.38 -21.08 -2.93
CA ASN A 222 9.88 -22.16 -2.08
C ASN A 222 10.98 -23.17 -1.71
N ALA A 223 12.03 -23.33 -2.53
CA ALA A 223 13.19 -24.16 -2.24
C ALA A 223 14.01 -23.64 -1.05
N ILE A 224 14.11 -22.32 -0.89
CA ILE A 224 14.84 -21.67 0.21
C ILE A 224 13.92 -21.44 1.41
N TRP A 225 12.71 -20.93 1.16
CA TRP A 225 11.72 -20.59 2.18
C TRP A 225 10.38 -21.24 1.86
N PRO A 226 10.17 -22.48 2.32
CA PRO A 226 8.91 -23.17 2.15
C PRO A 226 7.76 -22.40 2.81
N ILE A 227 6.57 -22.45 2.23
CA ILE A 227 5.38 -21.72 2.70
C ILE A 227 4.96 -21.95 4.17
N ARG A 228 5.52 -22.97 4.82
CA ARG A 228 5.31 -23.28 6.24
C ARG A 228 5.81 -22.20 7.20
N HIS A 229 6.47 -21.15 6.72
CA HIS A 229 6.99 -20.04 7.53
C HIS A 229 5.92 -19.08 8.07
N LEU A 230 4.70 -19.07 7.50
CA LEU A 230 3.64 -18.13 7.92
C LEU A 230 3.17 -18.39 9.36
N THR A 231 2.93 -17.30 10.10
CA THR A 231 2.30 -17.43 11.43
C THR A 231 0.89 -18.02 11.35
N ALA A 232 0.45 -18.72 12.39
CA ALA A 232 -0.91 -19.24 12.45
C ALA A 232 -1.96 -18.12 12.35
N ALA A 233 -1.74 -17.00 13.04
CA ALA A 233 -2.64 -15.84 13.03
C ALA A 233 -2.78 -15.25 11.63
N SER A 234 -1.67 -15.08 10.90
CA SER A 234 -1.65 -14.66 9.49
C SER A 234 -2.52 -15.55 8.62
N ARG A 235 -2.32 -16.88 8.69
CA ARG A 235 -3.08 -17.83 7.86
C ARG A 235 -4.58 -17.79 8.17
N ILE A 236 -4.95 -17.77 9.44
CA ILE A 236 -6.34 -17.73 9.90
C ILE A 236 -7.01 -16.43 9.44
N ALA A 237 -6.38 -15.28 9.68
CA ALA A 237 -6.95 -13.98 9.35
C ALA A 237 -7.10 -13.78 7.84
N ALA A 238 -6.10 -14.18 7.04
CA ALA A 238 -6.20 -14.13 5.59
C ALA A 238 -7.27 -15.09 5.04
N GLY A 239 -7.33 -16.32 5.56
CA GLY A 239 -8.37 -17.30 5.19
C GLY A 239 -9.78 -16.78 5.44
N ALA A 240 -10.05 -16.31 6.67
CA ALA A 240 -11.35 -15.74 7.03
C ALA A 240 -11.70 -14.48 6.22
N SER A 241 -10.69 -13.68 5.84
CA SER A 241 -10.90 -12.53 4.95
C SER A 241 -11.28 -12.96 3.53
N LEU A 242 -10.72 -14.07 3.04
CA LEU A 242 -11.05 -14.64 1.73
C LEU A 242 -12.47 -15.23 1.70
N ASP A 243 -12.96 -15.75 2.82
CA ASP A 243 -14.34 -16.22 2.95
C ASP A 243 -15.35 -15.06 2.98
N ASP A 244 -14.90 -13.85 3.36
CA ASP A 244 -15.73 -12.64 3.46
C ASP A 244 -15.47 -11.59 2.36
N VAL A 245 -14.93 -12.00 1.21
CA VAL A 245 -14.54 -11.10 0.11
C VAL A 245 -15.67 -10.17 -0.32
N GLN A 246 -16.91 -10.65 -0.38
CA GLN A 246 -18.04 -9.85 -0.84
C GLN A 246 -18.28 -8.62 0.06
N ASN A 247 -18.28 -8.82 1.37
CA ASN A 247 -18.49 -7.74 2.34
C ASN A 247 -17.28 -6.79 2.39
N LEU A 248 -16.05 -7.32 2.37
CA LEU A 248 -14.84 -6.50 2.33
C LEU A 248 -14.77 -5.65 1.05
N MET A 249 -15.13 -6.20 -0.11
CA MET A 249 -15.19 -5.43 -1.35
C MET A 249 -16.32 -4.39 -1.35
N ALA A 250 -17.43 -4.62 -0.63
CA ALA A 250 -18.43 -3.59 -0.40
C ALA A 250 -17.87 -2.41 0.42
N ARG A 251 -17.03 -2.69 1.43
CA ARG A 251 -16.30 -1.64 2.19
C ARG A 251 -15.32 -0.88 1.30
N VAL A 252 -14.54 -1.58 0.47
CA VAL A 252 -13.65 -0.95 -0.53
C VAL A 252 -14.41 0.01 -1.45
N ARG A 253 -15.58 -0.39 -1.94
CA ARG A 253 -16.45 0.50 -2.77
C ARG A 253 -16.88 1.75 -2.00
N ARG A 254 -17.26 1.62 -0.72
CA ARG A 254 -17.60 2.77 0.13
C ARG A 254 -16.40 3.72 0.28
N ILE A 255 -15.21 3.18 0.54
CA ILE A 255 -13.96 3.97 0.61
C ILE A 255 -13.68 4.69 -0.71
N ARG A 256 -13.87 4.03 -1.86
CA ARG A 256 -13.69 4.67 -3.19
C ARG A 256 -14.66 5.83 -3.43
N VAL A 257 -15.94 5.67 -3.04
CA VAL A 257 -16.94 6.74 -3.12
C VAL A 257 -16.57 7.91 -2.21
N GLU A 258 -16.19 7.60 -0.96
CA GLU A 258 -15.81 8.61 0.02
C GLU A 258 -14.52 9.34 -0.36
N ARG A 259 -13.54 8.65 -0.97
CA ARG A 259 -12.34 9.27 -1.57
C ARG A 259 -12.71 10.36 -2.57
N GLY A 260 -13.72 10.12 -3.40
CA GLY A 260 -14.23 11.10 -4.34
C GLY A 260 -14.88 12.31 -3.66
N ARG A 261 -15.61 12.10 -2.56
CA ARG A 261 -16.19 13.17 -1.73
C ARG A 261 -15.11 14.00 -1.05
N LEU A 262 -14.16 13.34 -0.39
CA LEU A 262 -13.01 13.96 0.26
C LEU A 262 -12.22 14.82 -0.73
N TYR A 263 -11.88 14.28 -1.90
CA TYR A 263 -11.20 15.03 -2.98
C TYR A 263 -11.97 16.31 -3.36
N ARG A 264 -13.28 16.21 -3.59
CA ARG A 264 -14.13 17.36 -3.95
C ARG A 264 -14.21 18.41 -2.85
N GLN A 265 -14.22 18.01 -1.58
CA GLN A 265 -14.25 18.96 -0.46
C GLN A 265 -12.89 19.63 -0.24
N LEU A 266 -11.79 18.87 -0.29
CA LEU A 266 -10.43 19.42 -0.20
C LEU A 266 -10.17 20.44 -1.31
N ARG A 267 -10.66 20.20 -2.53
CA ARG A 267 -10.52 21.13 -3.67
C ARG A 267 -11.21 22.48 -3.45
N LYS A 268 -12.16 22.58 -2.51
CA LYS A 268 -12.82 23.85 -2.17
C LYS A 268 -12.01 24.72 -1.20
N LEU A 269 -10.98 24.15 -0.57
CA LEU A 269 -10.11 24.88 0.35
C LEU A 269 -9.04 25.63 -0.45
N ASN A 270 -8.79 26.90 -0.10
CA ASN A 270 -7.88 27.78 -0.85
C ASN A 270 -6.40 27.63 -0.49
N PHE A 271 -6.06 26.78 0.49
CA PHE A 271 -4.70 26.57 0.98
C PHE A 271 -4.15 25.17 0.68
N VAL A 272 -4.93 24.33 -0.01
CA VAL A 272 -4.51 23.00 -0.48
C VAL A 272 -4.98 22.71 -1.89
N GLU A 273 -4.21 21.92 -2.63
CA GLU A 273 -4.54 21.43 -3.96
C GLU A 273 -4.45 19.89 -3.98
N PRO A 274 -5.59 19.17 -4.00
CA PRO A 274 -5.59 17.72 -3.96
C PRO A 274 -5.18 17.08 -5.29
N LEU A 275 -4.39 16.02 -5.20
CA LEU A 275 -4.03 15.14 -6.30
C LEU A 275 -5.11 14.09 -6.53
N LEU A 276 -5.26 13.66 -7.78
CA LEU A 276 -6.06 12.47 -8.10
C LEU A 276 -5.37 11.23 -7.55
N SER A 277 -6.14 10.38 -6.86
CA SER A 277 -5.63 9.20 -6.17
C SER A 277 -6.46 7.96 -6.49
N GLN A 278 -5.77 6.84 -6.65
CA GLN A 278 -6.33 5.50 -6.75
C GLN A 278 -6.04 4.64 -5.50
N GLY A 279 -5.39 5.19 -4.47
CA GLY A 279 -5.21 4.55 -3.15
C GLY A 279 -6.30 4.92 -2.13
N PRO A 280 -6.26 4.40 -0.89
CA PRO A 280 -7.24 4.68 0.17
C PRO A 280 -7.02 6.05 0.86
N PHE A 281 -6.51 7.04 0.14
CA PHE A 281 -6.11 8.35 0.67
C PHE A 281 -6.19 9.43 -0.42
N VAL A 282 -6.08 10.69 -0.03
CA VAL A 282 -5.90 11.85 -0.92
C VAL A 282 -4.69 12.65 -0.45
N THR A 283 -3.77 12.93 -1.38
CA THR A 283 -2.58 13.73 -1.13
C THR A 283 -2.79 15.13 -1.67
N CYS A 284 -2.42 16.15 -0.90
CA CYS A 284 -2.64 17.54 -1.23
C CYS A 284 -1.33 18.31 -1.19
N LYS A 285 -1.08 19.13 -2.20
CA LYS A 285 -0.06 20.18 -2.13
C LYS A 285 -0.57 21.27 -1.21
N VAL A 286 0.24 21.72 -0.27
CA VAL A 286 -0.07 22.90 0.54
C VAL A 286 0.33 24.15 -0.25
N THR A 287 -0.64 25.00 -0.57
CA THR A 287 -0.45 26.20 -1.41
C THR A 287 -0.25 27.47 -0.59
N ARG A 288 -0.68 27.47 0.67
CA ARG A 288 -0.41 28.54 1.66
C ARG A 288 0.09 27.91 2.96
N GLY A 289 1.11 28.51 3.57
CA GLY A 289 1.76 27.97 4.77
C GLY A 289 2.67 26.77 4.46
N THR A 290 2.93 25.93 5.46
CA THR A 290 3.77 24.73 5.34
C THR A 290 3.00 23.47 5.70
N ALA A 291 3.35 22.34 5.09
CA ALA A 291 2.76 21.02 5.41
C ALA A 291 2.86 20.70 6.91
N ALA A 292 4.04 20.90 7.50
CA ALA A 292 4.27 20.74 8.93
C ALA A 292 3.30 21.58 9.78
N LYS A 293 3.09 22.86 9.44
CA LYS A 293 2.16 23.75 10.17
C LYS A 293 0.72 23.25 10.09
N VAL A 294 0.28 22.76 8.94
CA VAL A 294 -1.07 22.19 8.78
C VAL A 294 -1.23 20.92 9.64
N CYS A 295 -0.24 20.02 9.61
CA CYS A 295 -0.23 18.83 10.45
C CYS A 295 -0.27 19.17 11.95
N ASP A 296 0.51 20.16 12.38
CA ASP A 296 0.56 20.60 13.78
C ASP A 296 -0.77 21.20 14.26
N LEU A 297 -1.40 22.05 13.43
CA LEU A 297 -2.71 22.63 13.73
C LEU A 297 -3.79 21.55 13.83
N LEU A 298 -3.85 20.61 12.88
CA LEU A 298 -4.81 19.49 12.93
C LEU A 298 -4.56 18.57 14.13
N LYS A 299 -3.29 18.32 14.47
CA LYS A 299 -2.92 17.49 15.62
C LYS A 299 -3.40 18.09 16.94
N ARG A 300 -3.34 19.42 17.10
CA ARG A 300 -3.90 20.13 18.28
C ARG A 300 -5.41 19.97 18.38
N GLU A 301 -6.08 19.77 17.26
CA GLU A 301 -7.52 19.50 17.15
C GLU A 301 -7.86 18.00 17.21
N GLY A 302 -6.89 17.16 17.55
CA GLY A 302 -7.08 15.71 17.68
C GLY A 302 -7.14 14.95 16.35
N ILE A 303 -6.75 15.56 15.22
CA ILE A 303 -6.74 14.92 13.90
C ILE A 303 -5.30 14.68 13.43
N LEU A 304 -4.95 13.43 13.18
CA LEU A 304 -3.61 13.03 12.74
C LEU A 304 -3.61 12.76 11.23
N ILE A 305 -2.90 13.60 10.47
CA ILE A 305 -2.63 13.43 9.04
C ILE A 305 -1.11 13.25 8.80
N TYR A 306 -0.72 12.90 7.58
CA TYR A 306 0.67 12.57 7.26
C TYR A 306 1.40 13.74 6.55
N ASP A 307 2.58 14.12 7.02
CA ASP A 307 3.50 15.02 6.31
C ASP A 307 4.36 14.22 5.33
N CYS A 308 4.21 14.50 4.04
CA CYS A 308 4.90 13.77 2.97
C CYS A 308 6.38 14.15 2.80
N ALA A 309 6.91 15.12 3.55
CA ALA A 309 8.34 15.43 3.56
C ALA A 309 9.19 14.21 3.93
N ASN A 310 8.72 13.40 4.88
CA ASN A 310 9.37 12.16 5.33
C ASN A 310 9.45 11.07 4.23
N SER A 311 8.68 11.23 3.15
CA SER A 311 8.66 10.33 2.00
C SER A 311 9.18 11.00 0.72
N GLY A 312 9.97 12.07 0.85
CA GLY A 312 10.60 12.75 -0.29
C GLY A 312 9.67 13.65 -1.10
N LEU A 313 8.47 13.98 -0.59
CA LEU A 313 7.52 14.88 -1.22
C LEU A 313 7.19 16.07 -0.30
N PRO A 314 8.15 16.97 -0.05
CA PRO A 314 7.97 18.12 0.85
C PRO A 314 6.92 19.10 0.31
N GLY A 315 6.20 19.75 1.23
CA GLY A 315 5.11 20.68 0.90
C GLY A 315 3.79 19.99 0.56
N TYR A 316 3.71 18.68 0.76
CA TYR A 316 2.48 17.90 0.61
C TYR A 316 2.06 17.26 1.92
N ILE A 317 0.75 17.14 2.10
CA ILE A 317 0.12 16.36 3.17
C ILE A 317 -0.68 15.22 2.56
N ARG A 318 -0.78 14.09 3.25
CA ARG A 318 -1.64 12.96 2.87
C ARG A 318 -2.69 12.70 3.94
N VAL A 319 -3.92 12.55 3.49
CA VAL A 319 -5.10 12.29 4.32
C VAL A 319 -5.68 10.93 3.92
N SER A 320 -5.71 9.99 4.85
CA SER A 320 -6.38 8.69 4.67
C SER A 320 -7.89 8.91 4.56
N VAL A 321 -8.57 8.10 3.75
CA VAL A 321 -10.03 8.16 3.63
C VAL A 321 -10.65 7.47 4.84
N GLY A 322 -11.34 8.25 5.67
CA GLY A 322 -12.08 7.76 6.84
C GLY A 322 -13.54 7.39 6.49
N THR A 323 -14.40 7.38 7.52
CA THR A 323 -15.86 7.36 7.33
C THR A 323 -16.38 8.71 6.83
N PRO A 324 -17.62 8.81 6.33
CA PRO A 324 -18.24 10.09 5.97
C PRO A 324 -18.17 11.15 7.08
N GLU A 325 -18.32 10.73 8.34
CA GLU A 325 -18.26 11.57 9.53
C GLU A 325 -16.82 12.07 9.78
N ASN A 326 -15.82 11.22 9.56
CA ASN A 326 -14.42 11.62 9.66
C ASN A 326 -14.07 12.69 8.62
N THR A 327 -14.57 12.54 7.39
CA THR A 327 -14.43 13.56 6.34
C THR A 327 -15.06 14.87 6.77
N ASP A 328 -16.28 14.85 7.32
CA ASP A 328 -16.96 16.07 7.75
C ASP A 328 -16.23 16.77 8.90
N GLN A 329 -15.75 16.01 9.89
CA GLN A 329 -14.93 16.54 10.99
C GLN A 329 -13.62 17.14 10.48
N LEU A 330 -12.92 16.45 9.57
CA LEU A 330 -11.69 16.95 8.96
C LEU A 330 -11.93 18.26 8.22
N ILE A 331 -12.93 18.31 7.33
CA ILE A 331 -13.17 19.49 6.48
C ILE A 331 -13.62 20.69 7.33
N ALA A 332 -14.49 20.48 8.32
CA ALA A 332 -14.86 21.53 9.27
C ALA A 332 -13.64 22.10 10.01
N THR A 333 -12.73 21.21 10.44
CA THR A 333 -11.50 21.61 11.14
C THR A 333 -10.53 22.33 10.22
N MET A 334 -10.32 21.83 9.00
CA MET A 334 -9.50 22.47 7.97
C MET A 334 -10.00 23.87 7.59
N CYS A 335 -11.33 24.07 7.50
CA CYS A 335 -11.91 25.39 7.30
C CYS A 335 -11.58 26.35 8.46
N ARG A 336 -11.68 25.88 9.71
CA ARG A 336 -11.40 26.69 10.89
C ARG A 336 -9.93 27.08 11.00
N ILE A 337 -8.99 26.13 10.83
CA ILE A 337 -7.55 26.43 10.92
C ILE A 337 -7.06 27.26 9.73
N SER A 338 -7.83 27.39 8.65
CA SER A 338 -7.42 28.12 7.46
C SER A 338 -7.01 29.56 7.74
N VAL A 339 -7.59 30.21 8.76
CA VAL A 339 -7.25 31.59 9.15
C VAL A 339 -5.87 31.71 9.82
N GLU A 340 -5.36 30.59 10.36
CA GLU A 340 -4.06 30.53 11.04
C GLU A 340 -2.93 30.07 10.11
N ILE A 341 -3.26 29.55 8.92
CA ILE A 341 -2.32 29.06 7.90
C ILE A 341 -1.72 30.23 7.14
#